data_AF-A0A431FV40-F1
#
_entry.id   AF-A0A431FV40-F1
#
_cell.length_a   1.000
_cell.length_b   1.000
_cell.length_c   1.000
_cell.angle_alpha   90.00
_cell.angle_beta   90.00
_cell.angle_gamma   90.00
#
_symmetry.space_group_name_H-M   'P 1'
#
loop_
_entity.id
_entity.type
_entity.pdbx_description
1 polymer ?
#
loop_
_entity_poly.entity_id
_entity_poly.type
_entity_poly.pdbx_seq_one_letter_code
_entity_poly.pdbx_strand_id
1 'polypeptide(L)' 'IFDESASRAIVGLSKENEEAFLNLAKEFGVKAYKLGVSTSQKHFKLDSIELSKAELDKLYFESFKEQIQ' A
#
# COMPACT_ATOMS: atom_id res chain seq x y z
N ILE A 1 -1.57 6.75 -9.61
CA ILE A 1 -0.86 5.95 -8.58
C ILE A 1 0.61 5.68 -8.88
N PHE A 2 1.08 5.90 -10.12
CA PHE A 2 2.46 5.58 -10.54
C PHE A 2 3.44 6.77 -10.43
N ASP A 3 3.00 7.89 -9.87
CA ASP A 3 3.87 9.05 -9.67
C ASP A 3 4.80 8.79 -8.49
N GLU A 4 6.10 9.00 -8.70
CA GLU A 4 7.16 8.70 -7.73
C GLU A 4 7.50 9.93 -6.88
N SER A 5 7.79 9.71 -5.60
CA SER A 5 8.38 10.75 -4.75
C SER A 5 9.14 10.13 -3.60
N ALA A 6 10.35 10.64 -3.36
CA ALA A 6 11.17 10.27 -2.21
C ALA A 6 10.57 10.74 -0.86
N SER A 7 9.62 11.68 -0.88
CA SER A 7 9.00 12.24 0.33
C SER A 7 7.72 11.53 0.77
N ARG A 8 7.34 10.41 0.13
CA ARG A 8 6.14 9.63 0.48
C ARG A 8 6.53 8.33 1.18
N ALA A 9 5.77 7.98 2.21
CA ALA A 9 5.92 6.72 2.94
C ALA A 9 4.55 6.05 3.17
N ILE A 10 4.55 4.71 3.17
CA ILE A 10 3.40 3.88 3.55
C ILE A 10 3.71 3.25 4.91
N VAL A 11 2.81 3.42 5.87
CA VAL A 11 2.99 2.94 7.24
C VAL A 11 1.83 2.03 7.62
N GLY A 12 2.14 0.83 8.10
CA GLY A 12 1.16 -0.08 8.69
C GLY A 12 1.06 0.14 10.19
N LEU A 13 -0.15 0.33 10.71
CA LEU A 13 -0.40 0.58 12.13
C LEU A 13 -1.40 -0.45 12.67
N SER A 14 -1.24 -0.81 13.94
CA SER A 14 -2.33 -1.45 14.68
C SER A 14 -3.40 -0.43 15.05
N LYS A 15 -4.62 -0.89 15.33
CA LYS A 15 -5.77 -0.03 15.57
C LYS A 15 -5.56 0.88 16.78
N GLU A 16 -4.98 0.36 17.84
CA GLU A 16 -4.66 1.10 19.06
C GLU A 16 -3.61 2.21 18.88
N ASN A 17 -2.78 2.14 17.83
CA ASN A 17 -1.73 3.14 17.57
C ASN A 17 -2.11 4.19 16.53
N GLU A 18 -3.27 4.06 15.88
CA GLU A 18 -3.68 4.94 14.78
C GLU A 18 -3.78 6.41 15.21
N GLU A 19 -4.45 6.67 16.33
CA GLU A 19 -4.64 8.04 16.84
C GLU A 19 -3.33 8.68 17.31
N ALA A 20 -2.50 7.92 18.05
CA ALA A 20 -1.20 8.39 18.51
C ALA A 20 -0.29 8.78 17.34
N PHE A 21 -0.29 7.99 16.26
CA PHE A 21 0.48 8.29 15.05
C PHE A 21 -0.03 9.55 14.34
N LEU A 22 -1.35 9.74 14.22
CA LEU A 22 -1.92 10.93 13.58
C LEU A 22 -1.60 12.21 14.36
N ASN A 23 -1.60 12.15 15.69
CA ASN A 23 -1.19 13.26 16.55
C ASN A 23 0.30 13.59 16.35
N LEU A 24 1.15 12.57 16.30
CA LEU A 24 2.58 12.73 16.03
C LEU A 24 2.82 13.35 14.65
N ALA A 25 2.19 12.83 13.59
CA ALA A 25 2.32 13.37 12.24
C ALA A 25 1.92 14.86 12.19
N LYS A 26 0.85 15.23 12.90
CA LYS A 26 0.41 16.62 13.02
C LYS A 26 1.42 17.50 13.77
N GLU A 27 2.01 17.01 14.86
CA GLU A 27 3.06 17.72 15.62
C GLU A 27 4.27 18.05 14.73
N PHE A 28 4.67 17.11 13.88
CA PHE A 28 5.78 17.30 12.92
C PHE A 28 5.37 18.02 11.62
N GLY A 29 4.11 18.46 11.50
CA GLY A 29 3.61 19.14 10.29
C GLY A 29 3.55 18.24 9.05
N VAL A 30 3.58 16.92 9.23
CA VAL A 30 3.52 15.94 8.15
C VAL A 30 2.06 15.65 7.81
N LYS A 31 1.73 15.72 6.51
CA LYS A 31 0.40 15.33 6.02
C LYS A 31 0.28 13.81 6.01
N ALA A 32 -0.70 13.28 6.73
CA ALA A 32 -1.01 11.86 6.76
C ALA A 32 -2.46 11.63 6.29
N TYR A 33 -2.69 10.52 5.59
CA TYR A 33 -3.99 10.13 5.07
C TYR A 33 -4.21 8.64 5.31
N LYS A 34 -5.41 8.26 5.75
CA LYS A 34 -5.79 6.86 5.86
C LYS A 34 -6.09 6.31 4.46
N LEU A 35 -5.29 5.36 4.01
CA LEU A 35 -5.44 4.73 2.69
C LEU A 35 -6.43 3.55 2.72
N GLY A 36 -6.48 2.81 3.83
CA GLY A 36 -7.29 1.61 3.94
C GLY A 36 -6.89 0.74 5.13
N VAL A 37 -7.11 -0.56 5.00
CA VAL A 37 -6.80 -1.56 6.03
C VAL A 37 -6.14 -2.79 5.40
N SER A 38 -5.20 -3.40 6.12
CA SER A 38 -4.73 -4.74 5.79
C SER A 38 -5.75 -5.77 6.25
N THR A 39 -5.90 -6.85 5.48
CA THR A 39 -6.75 -7.97 5.84
C THR A 39 -5.95 -9.28 5.77
N SER A 40 -6.50 -10.36 6.32
CA SER A 40 -5.94 -11.71 6.18
C SER A 40 -6.28 -12.36 4.83
N GLN A 41 -7.10 -11.71 4.00
CA GLN A 41 -7.49 -12.24 2.70
C GLN A 41 -6.33 -12.12 1.72
N LYS A 42 -6.15 -13.15 0.88
CA LYS A 42 -5.15 -13.15 -0.21
C LYS A 42 -5.65 -12.40 -1.44
N HIS A 43 -6.12 -11.18 -1.22
CA HIS A 43 -6.85 -10.41 -2.19
C HIS A 43 -6.52 -8.92 -2.05
N PHE A 44 -6.29 -8.26 -3.19
CA PHE A 44 -5.97 -6.84 -3.26
C PHE A 44 -7.12 -6.10 -3.93
N LYS A 45 -7.49 -4.98 -3.32
CA LYS A 45 -8.52 -4.08 -3.83
C LYS A 45 -8.06 -2.64 -3.76
N LEU A 46 -8.23 -1.93 -4.87
CA LEU A 46 -8.02 -0.50 -4.99
C LEU A 46 -9.11 0.07 -5.90
N ASP A 47 -10.07 0.79 -5.33
CA ASP A 47 -11.26 1.28 -6.04
C ASP A 47 -12.00 0.15 -6.79
N SER A 48 -11.99 0.19 -8.13
CA SER A 48 -12.57 -0.82 -9.03
C SER A 48 -11.58 -1.91 -9.46
N ILE A 49 -10.29 -1.78 -9.11
CA ILE A 49 -9.26 -2.77 -9.39
C ILE A 49 -9.31 -3.83 -8.30
N GLU A 50 -9.52 -5.07 -8.71
CA GLU A 50 -9.72 -6.21 -7.81
C GLU A 50 -8.97 -7.42 -8.36
N LEU A 51 -7.98 -7.93 -7.60
CA LEU A 51 -7.06 -8.99 -8.03
C LEU A 51 -6.72 -9.91 -6.86
N SER A 52 -6.54 -11.20 -7.11
CA SER A 52 -5.95 -12.09 -6.11
C SER A 52 -4.46 -11.80 -5.91
N LYS A 53 -3.93 -12.15 -4.73
CA LYS A 53 -2.49 -12.06 -4.46
C LYS A 53 -1.66 -12.89 -5.44
N ALA A 54 -2.19 -14.05 -5.86
CA ALA A 54 -1.52 -14.93 -6.81
C ALA A 54 -1.39 -14.29 -8.20
N GLU A 55 -2.45 -13.63 -8.68
CA GLU A 55 -2.40 -12.90 -9.96
C GLU A 55 -1.40 -11.74 -9.91
N LEU A 56 -1.38 -10.98 -8.80
CA LEU A 56 -0.39 -9.91 -8.61
C LEU A 56 1.04 -10.43 -8.61
N ASP A 57 1.31 -11.52 -7.89
CA ASP A 57 2.63 -12.13 -7.85
C ASP A 57 3.06 -12.60 -9.23
N LYS A 58 2.16 -13.24 -9.97
CA LYS A 58 2.41 -13.66 -11.34
C LYS A 58 2.79 -12.48 -12.22
N LEU A 59 1.97 -11.43 -12.24
CA LEU A 59 2.20 -10.23 -13.06
C LEU A 59 3.51 -9.53 -12.71
N TYR A 60 3.84 -9.43 -11.42
CA TYR A 60 5.04 -8.71 -11.00
C TYR A 60 6.33 -9.52 -11.26
N PHE A 61 6.32 -10.81 -10.95
CA PHE A 61 7.54 -11.64 -10.97
C PHE A 61 7.76 -12.41 -12.27
N GLU A 62 6.71 -12.69 -13.06
CA GLU A 62 6.81 -13.51 -14.28
C GLU A 62 6.76 -12.69 -15.56
N SER A 63 5.98 -11.61 -15.61
CA SER A 63 5.80 -10.85 -16.86
C SER A 63 7.09 -10.26 -17.42
N PHE A 64 8.07 -9.93 -16.58
CA PHE A 64 9.39 -9.49 -17.05
C PHE A 64 10.22 -10.64 -17.63
N LYS A 65 10.11 -11.86 -17.09
CA LYS A 65 10.83 -13.04 -17.61
C LYS A 65 10.32 -13.46 -18.98
N GLU A 66 9.01 -13.37 -19.19
CA GLU A 66 8.38 -13.70 -20.48
C GLU A 66 8.77 -12.72 -21.60
N GLN A 67 9.15 -11.48 -21.27
CA GLN A 67 9.52 -10.46 -22.27
C GLN A 67 10.98 -10.49 -22.70
N ILE A 68 11.86 -11.19 -21.98
CA ILE A 68 13.32 -11.23 -22.24
C ILE A 68 13.76 -12.59 -22.81
N GLN A 69 12.85 -13.58 -22.89
CA GLN A 69 13.11 -14.89 -23.50
C GLN A 69 12.89 -14.90 -25.01
#